data_AF-F6I775-F1
#
_entry.id   AF-F6I775-F1
#
_cell.length_a   1.000
_cell.length_b   1.000
_cell.length_c   1.000
_cell.angle_alpha   90.00
_cell.angle_beta   90.00
_cell.angle_gamma   90.00
#
_symmetry.space_group_name_H-M   'P 1'
#
loop_
_entity.id
_entity.type
_entity.pdbx_description
1 polymer ?
#
loop_
_entity_poly.entity_id
_entity_poly.type
_entity_poly.pdbx_seq_one_letter_code
_entity_poly.pdbx_strand_id
1 'polypeptide(L)' 'MKWDEDIFGLEYGLALFNIVVVPDFDMEPVEKKSSNIFNPKLVLASPQSAAVADYTAILGIIDPE' A
#
# COMPACT_ATOMS: atom_id res chain seq x y z
N MET A 1 -9.06 4.75 1.18
CA MET A 1 -9.39 5.69 2.28
C MET A 1 -10.49 6.69 1.90
N LYS A 2 -10.21 7.82 1.22
CA LYS A 2 -11.26 8.79 0.85
C LYS A 2 -12.39 8.16 0.01
N TRP A 3 -12.00 7.27 -0.91
CA TRP A 3 -12.93 6.54 -1.75
C TRP A 3 -13.83 5.59 -0.93
N ASP A 4 -13.27 4.84 0.02
CA ASP A 4 -14.05 3.99 0.94
C ASP A 4 -15.03 4.78 1.79
N GLU A 5 -14.65 5.97 2.24
CA GLU A 5 -15.54 6.88 2.96
C GLU A 5 -16.69 7.37 2.07
N ASP A 6 -16.39 7.78 0.83
CA ASP A 6 -17.37 8.36 -0.08
C ASP A 6 -18.34 7.31 -0.65
N ILE A 7 -17.89 6.07 -0.88
CA ILE A 7 -18.69 5.00 -1.48
C ILE A 7 -19.36 4.11 -0.43
N PHE A 8 -18.63 3.76 0.63
CA PHE A 8 -19.09 2.78 1.63
C PHE A 8 -19.28 3.36 3.03
N GLY A 9 -18.88 4.62 3.28
CA GLY A 9 -18.95 5.22 4.61
C GLY A 9 -17.99 4.61 5.62
N LEU A 10 -16.90 3.98 5.16
CA LEU A 10 -15.94 3.28 6.00
C LEU A 10 -14.76 4.19 6.36
N GLU A 11 -14.83 4.81 7.54
CA GLU A 11 -13.74 5.62 8.08
C GLU A 11 -12.66 4.73 8.73
N TYR A 12 -11.40 5.11 8.56
CA TYR A 12 -10.29 4.42 9.20
C TYR A 12 -10.27 4.69 10.72
N GLY A 13 -10.52 3.65 11.52
CA GLY A 13 -10.73 3.78 12.96
C GLY A 13 -9.48 3.93 13.84
N LEU A 14 -8.27 4.07 13.27
CA LEU A 14 -7.04 4.27 14.03
C LEU A 14 -6.41 5.64 13.76
N ALA A 15 -5.75 6.19 14.77
CA ALA A 15 -5.10 7.50 14.66
C ALA A 15 -3.87 7.53 13.73
N LEU A 16 -3.28 6.37 13.44
CA LEU A 16 -2.05 6.25 12.66
C LEU A 16 -2.15 5.12 11.65
N PHE A 17 -1.66 5.38 10.43
CA PHE A 17 -1.49 4.41 9.36
C PHE A 17 0.00 4.34 9.01
N ASN A 18 0.66 3.25 9.40
CA ASN A 18 2.10 3.07 9.21
C ASN A 18 2.37 2.15 8.01
N ILE A 19 3.25 2.61 7.12
CA ILE A 19 3.81 1.84 6.01
C ILE A 19 5.28 1.56 6.33
N VAL A 20 5.67 0.29 6.35
CA VAL A 20 7.05 -0.14 6.62
C VAL A 20 7.57 -0.88 5.39
N VAL A 21 8.75 -0.47 4.91
CA VAL A 21 9.40 -1.07 3.74
C VAL A 21 10.62 -1.86 4.18
N VAL A 22 10.66 -3.15 3.86
CA VAL A 22 11.76 -4.04 4.24
C VAL A 22 12.31 -4.75 2.99
N PRO A 23 13.62 -4.58 2.66
CA PRO A 23 14.21 -5.11 1.43
C PRO A 23 14.35 -6.64 1.39
N ASP A 24 14.63 -7.28 2.52
CA ASP A 24 14.69 -8.74 2.66
C ASP A 24 13.43 -9.24 3.40
N PHE A 25 12.31 -9.24 2.68
CA PHE A 25 11.05 -9.79 3.18
C PHE A 25 10.56 -10.87 2.21
N ASP A 26 10.85 -12.13 2.54
CA ASP A 26 10.47 -13.32 1.75
C ASP A 26 9.00 -13.74 1.94
N MET A 27 8.22 -12.96 2.69
CA MET A 27 6.82 -13.26 3.00
C MET A 27 5.89 -12.37 2.16
N GLU A 28 4.78 -12.95 1.71
CA GLU A 28 3.70 -12.22 1.02
C GLU A 28 3.20 -11.04 1.88
N PRO A 29 2.74 -9.93 1.27
CA PRO A 29 2.23 -8.78 2.01
C PRO A 29 1.17 -9.21 3.02
N VAL A 30 1.44 -9.00 4.31
CA VAL A 30 0.48 -9.28 5.38
C VAL A 30 -0.16 -7.97 5.79
N GLU A 31 -1.41 -7.77 5.40
CA GLU A 31 -2.23 -6.68 5.92
C GLU A 31 -2.46 -6.92 7.42
N LYS A 32 -1.87 -6.09 8.27
CA LYS A 32 -2.20 -6.02 9.69
C LYS A 32 -2.79 -4.66 9.98
N LYS A 33 -3.87 -4.67 10.76
CA LYS A 33 -4.74 -3.53 11.12
C LYS A 33 -4.03 -2.23 11.52
N SER A 34 -2.74 -2.23 11.87
CA SER A 34 -1.94 -1.04 12.20
C SER A 34 -0.53 -0.99 11.59
N SER A 35 -0.14 -1.99 10.80
CA SER A 35 1.25 -2.13 10.34
C SER A 35 1.31 -2.89 9.03
N ASN A 36 1.34 -2.14 7.94
CA ASN A 36 1.45 -2.67 6.59
C ASN A 36 2.93 -2.77 6.22
N ILE A 37 3.42 -4.00 6.04
CA ILE A 37 4.80 -4.30 5.69
C ILE A 37 4.84 -4.69 4.21
N PHE A 38 5.63 -3.98 3.42
CA PHE A 38 5.72 -4.20 1.98
C PHE A 38 7.16 -4.40 1.51
N ASN A 39 7.30 -5.12 0.40
CA ASN A 39 8.54 -5.18 -0.36
C ASN A 39 8.79 -3.82 -1.03
N PRO A 40 10.02 -3.27 -1.03
CA PRO A 40 10.34 -1.99 -1.66
C PRO A 40 9.95 -1.89 -3.13
N LYS A 41 9.98 -2.99 -3.89
CA LYS A 41 9.54 -3.00 -5.29
C LYS A 41 8.05 -2.68 -5.46
N LEU A 42 7.26 -2.84 -4.40
CA LEU A 42 5.80 -2.69 -4.40
C LEU A 42 5.35 -1.38 -3.71
N VAL A 43 6.28 -0.50 -3.36
CA VAL A 43 5.98 0.80 -2.71
C VAL A 43 6.83 1.94 -3.25
N LEU A 44 8.08 1.69 -3.63
CA LEU A 44 9.01 2.74 -4.08
C LEU A 44 8.91 2.91 -5.60
N ALA A 45 8.31 4.02 -6.04
CA ALA A 45 8.33 4.44 -7.44
C ALA A 45 8.85 5.88 -7.57
N SER A 46 9.70 6.11 -8.56
CA SER A 46 10.14 7.46 -8.97
C SER A 46 10.02 7.60 -10.49
N PRO A 47 9.76 8.81 -11.02
CA PRO A 47 9.65 9.01 -12.47
C PRO A 47 10.91 8.63 -13.25
N GLN A 48 12.08 8.59 -12.59
CA GLN A 48 13.34 8.19 -13.21
C GLN A 48 13.59 6.66 -13.19
N SER A 49 12.89 5.91 -12.32
CA SER A 49 13.22 4.51 -12.03
C SER A 49 12.07 3.52 -12.22
N ALA A 50 10.83 3.98 -12.24
CA ALA A 50 9.63 3.14 -12.31
C ALA A 50 8.98 3.24 -13.69
N ALA A 51 8.57 2.10 -14.23
CA ALA A 51 7.72 2.01 -15.41
C ALA A 51 6.26 2.34 -15.06
N VAL A 52 5.44 2.68 -16.06
CA VAL A 52 4.00 2.91 -15.88
C VAL A 52 3.31 1.71 -15.23
N ALA A 53 3.72 0.49 -15.58
CA ALA A 53 3.18 -0.73 -15.00
C ALA A 53 3.44 -0.86 -13.49
N ASP A 54 4.55 -0.31 -12.98
CA ASP A 54 4.89 -0.36 -11.56
C ASP A 54 3.91 0.49 -10.75
N TYR A 55 3.49 1.65 -11.27
CA TYR A 55 2.48 2.49 -10.62
C TYR A 55 1.13 1.77 -10.49
N THR A 56 0.70 1.04 -11.53
CA THR A 56 -0.54 0.25 -11.48
C THR A 56 -0.43 -0.90 -10.48
N ALA A 57 0.72 -1.57 -10.42
CA ALA A 57 0.95 -2.65 -9.47
C ALA A 57 0.97 -2.15 -8.01
N ILE A 58 1.59 -1.00 -7.75
CA ILE A 58 1.59 -0.35 -6.43
C ILE A 58 0.16 0.01 -6.02
N LEU A 59 -0.62 0.61 -6.93
CA LEU A 59 -2.01 0.99 -6.65
C LEU A 59 -2.86 -0.23 -6.28
N GLY A 60 -2.80 -1.31 -7.05
CA GLY A 60 -3.60 -2.52 -6.80
C GLY A 60 -3.25 -3.27 -5.50
N ILE A 61 -2.11 -2.96 -4.88
CA ILE A 61 -1.70 -3.53 -3.58
C ILE A 61 -2.09 -2.62 -2.42
N ILE A 62 -2.01 -1.29 -2.60
CA ILE A 62 -2.37 -0.31 -1.57
C ILE A 62 -3.90 -0.12 -1.49
N ASP A 63 -4.58 -0.29 -2.62
CA ASP A 63 -6.02 -0.11 -2.77
C ASP A 63 -6.60 -1.28 -3.62
N PRO A 64 -6.60 -2.51 -3.08
CA PRO A 64 -7.32 -3.61 -3.71
C PRO A 64 -8.84 -3.35 -3.60
N GLU A 65 -9.55 -3.40 -4.73
CA GLU A 65 -11.02 -3.24 -4.80
C GLU A 65 -11.80 -4.06 -3.76
#